data_AF-A0A1H8A9F2-F1
#
_entry.id   AF-A0A1H8A9F2-F1
#
_cell.length_a   1.000
_cell.length_b   1.000
_cell.length_c   1.000
_cell.angle_alpha   90.00
_cell.angle_beta   90.00
_cell.angle_gamma   90.00
#
_symmetry.space_group_name_H-M   'P 1'
#
loop_
_entity.id
_entity.type
_entity.pdbx_description
1 polymer ?
#
loop_
_entity_poly.entity_id
_entity_poly.type
_entity_poly.pdbx_seq_one_letter_code
_entity_poly.pdbx_strand_id
1 'polypeptide(L)'
;MRRKPNFPLLVCSVCICFLMSGCATVMEQIQQTTGSRIEKVDELVTDEPEREPAEEIKIDKEEDIPKSPAPYVELEQILNDDGKGKYAGEEYDKSAVIEALDQMPKGLSEDKAYAYLLGLVGENYKKEVERYHEMEQPDYGQKLLAWEGRKSGSNVGKSPIIGALAGSPVQPQPPAKKANIVVLLDASSSMNGEMDGKSKLFRAEEAILQFASKLPKDTAVFTLRVYGHRGSNKDEDKEISCSSTDKLYSASQVDTGKLNSSLQEIRPTGWTPFAHALSTSYQDMQKGAPGQVENIVLVISDGKDTCGGDPVQAARSLNRSDARSIIHVIGLAPDEEAEKQLRQTADITGGDYHHVSNHAELMGSLQTYLKWIQRTHEPWQFRAVESIAKSYHYDHKRLEQHYQQLVQKTDQEYQRLDQANDYIKEKGKIDGEAWIQIGNWIDHRWKQVGNYADQRWKEIGTRLDEEWEDRYSEIQEAWQEEGGKPEELEKRKQEVLGSKESQATRQDMKKRLERLRVEVHLK
;
A
#
# COMPACT_ATOMS: atom_id res chain seq x y z
N MET A 1 -71.78 47.96 42.64
CA MET A 1 -72.26 47.13 43.77
C MET A 1 -71.16 46.17 44.21
N ARG A 2 -70.64 46.36 45.44
CA ARG A 2 -70.35 45.33 46.48
C ARG A 2 -69.44 44.14 46.07
N ARG A 3 -68.28 43.82 46.68
CA ARG A 3 -67.71 44.05 48.04
C ARG A 3 -66.15 43.99 48.01
N LYS A 4 -65.52 44.79 48.90
CA LYS A 4 -64.14 44.73 49.46
C LYS A 4 -64.04 43.65 50.59
N PRO A 5 -62.96 43.45 51.41
CA PRO A 5 -61.50 43.79 51.36
C PRO A 5 -60.51 42.71 51.97
N ASN A 6 -59.18 43.02 51.99
CA ASN A 6 -58.16 42.87 53.08
C ASN A 6 -56.83 42.20 52.62
N PHE A 7 -55.70 42.90 52.39
CA PHE A 7 -54.65 43.50 53.29
C PHE A 7 -53.59 42.48 53.83
N PRO A 8 -52.35 42.91 54.20
CA PRO A 8 -51.09 42.91 53.42
C PRO A 8 -50.02 41.94 53.99
N LEU A 9 -48.84 41.82 53.35
CA LEU A 9 -47.57 41.81 54.12
C LEU A 9 -46.36 42.18 53.26
N LEU A 10 -45.59 43.11 53.81
CA LEU A 10 -44.24 43.57 53.46
C LEU A 10 -43.23 42.39 53.50
N VAL A 11 -42.13 42.45 52.73
CA VAL A 11 -40.73 42.21 53.19
C VAL A 11 -39.74 42.13 52.01
N CYS A 12 -38.72 42.99 52.09
CA CYS A 12 -37.33 42.90 51.63
C CYS A 12 -36.95 42.41 50.21
N SER A 13 -36.57 43.38 49.38
CA SER A 13 -35.19 43.57 48.88
C SER A 13 -34.23 42.37 48.96
N VAL A 14 -33.94 41.76 47.81
CA VAL A 14 -32.57 41.36 47.42
C VAL A 14 -32.46 41.53 45.89
N CYS A 15 -31.66 42.51 45.45
CA CYS A 15 -31.07 42.50 44.12
C CYS A 15 -30.19 41.25 43.99
N ILE A 16 -30.69 40.23 43.32
CA ILE A 16 -29.85 39.12 42.88
C ILE A 16 -29.13 39.60 41.62
N CYS A 17 -27.90 40.06 41.81
CA CYS A 17 -26.91 40.11 40.75
C CYS A 17 -26.82 38.71 40.12
N PHE A 18 -27.18 38.59 38.85
CA PHE A 18 -26.81 37.44 38.03
C PHE A 18 -25.28 37.46 37.82
N LEU A 19 -24.55 36.83 38.75
CA LEU A 19 -23.16 36.45 38.59
C LEU A 19 -23.07 34.94 38.86
N MET A 20 -23.34 34.14 37.83
CA MET A 20 -23.01 32.73 37.72
C MET A 20 -22.90 32.45 36.21
N SER A 21 -21.96 31.73 35.63
CA SER A 21 -20.71 31.11 36.06
C SER A 21 -20.14 30.54 34.75
N GLY A 22 -18.89 30.83 34.41
CA GLY A 22 -18.30 30.33 33.17
C GLY A 22 -16.79 30.17 33.27
N CYS A 23 -16.32 29.52 34.33
CA CYS A 23 -14.97 28.96 34.34
C CYS A 23 -15.03 27.61 33.63
N ALA A 24 -14.88 27.61 32.31
CA ALA A 24 -14.47 26.38 31.62
C ALA A 24 -13.14 25.93 32.24
N THR A 25 -12.97 24.63 32.48
CA THR A 25 -11.69 24.13 32.99
C THR A 25 -10.59 24.40 31.96
N VAL A 26 -9.34 24.50 32.40
CA VAL A 26 -8.19 24.65 31.49
C VAL A 26 -8.21 23.56 30.42
N MET A 27 -8.59 22.34 30.77
CA MET A 27 -8.74 21.22 29.83
C MET A 27 -9.87 21.42 28.82
N GLU A 28 -11.01 21.97 29.25
CA GLU A 28 -12.15 22.25 28.38
C GLU A 28 -11.86 23.39 27.38
N GLN A 29 -11.12 24.43 27.80
CA GLN A 29 -10.61 25.46 26.88
C GLN A 29 -9.60 24.89 25.89
N ILE A 30 -8.73 23.99 26.35
CA ILE A 30 -7.75 23.33 25.49
C ILE A 30 -8.44 22.44 24.45
N GLN A 31 -9.41 21.63 24.86
CA GLN A 31 -10.19 20.80 23.94
C GLN A 31 -10.97 21.64 22.91
N GLN A 32 -11.48 22.81 23.31
CA GLN A 32 -12.15 23.73 22.38
C GLN A 32 -11.20 24.32 21.33
N THR A 33 -9.95 24.64 21.70
CA THR A 33 -8.97 25.20 20.74
C THR A 33 -8.33 24.13 19.87
N THR A 34 -7.91 23.01 20.47
CA THR A 34 -7.32 21.88 19.75
C THR A 34 -8.35 21.07 18.99
N GLY A 35 -9.65 21.22 19.24
CA GLY A 35 -10.71 20.44 18.59
C GLY A 35 -10.63 18.93 18.85
N SER A 36 -9.76 18.51 19.77
CA SER A 36 -9.41 17.12 20.03
C SER A 36 -9.36 16.85 21.52
N ARG A 37 -9.77 15.65 21.93
CA ARG A 37 -9.73 15.25 23.35
C ARG A 37 -8.27 15.02 23.74
N ILE A 38 -7.78 15.78 24.73
CA ILE A 38 -6.49 15.50 25.37
C ILE A 38 -6.75 14.49 26.50
N GLU A 39 -6.66 13.21 26.19
CA GLU A 39 -6.69 12.15 27.20
C GLU A 39 -5.31 12.03 27.87
N LYS A 40 -5.30 11.65 29.16
CA LYS A 40 -4.14 11.40 30.05
C LYS A 40 -3.57 12.57 30.88
N VAL A 41 -4.03 13.80 30.73
CA VAL A 41 -3.53 14.89 31.59
C VAL A 41 -4.09 14.81 33.01
N ASP A 42 -5.33 14.35 33.18
CA ASP A 42 -5.98 14.28 34.50
C ASP A 42 -5.61 13.01 35.30
N GLU A 43 -5.11 11.94 34.65
CA GLU A 43 -4.71 10.69 35.32
C GLU A 43 -3.25 10.68 35.80
N LEU A 44 -2.44 11.67 35.39
CA LEU A 44 -1.03 11.80 35.81
C LEU A 44 -0.85 12.56 37.14
N VAL A 45 -1.95 12.87 37.84
CA VAL A 45 -1.91 13.44 39.20
C VAL A 45 -1.92 12.29 40.21
N THR A 46 -0.73 11.81 40.61
CA THR A 46 -0.60 11.26 41.96
C THR A 46 -0.54 12.40 42.95
N ASP A 47 -1.37 12.29 43.99
CA ASP A 47 -1.49 13.14 45.19
C ASP A 47 -2.46 14.34 45.10
N GLU A 48 -3.77 14.06 45.19
CA GLU A 48 -4.67 14.79 46.11
C GLU A 48 -5.85 13.87 46.55
N PRO A 49 -6.40 14.02 47.76
CA PRO A 49 -7.19 12.99 48.42
C PRO A 49 -8.62 12.88 47.87
N GLU A 50 -9.13 11.65 47.88
CA GLU A 50 -10.47 11.22 47.47
C GLU A 50 -11.59 12.23 47.84
N ARG A 51 -12.30 12.71 46.82
CA ARG A 51 -13.68 13.20 46.99
C ARG A 51 -14.65 12.10 46.57
N GLU A 52 -15.67 11.90 47.41
CA GLU A 52 -16.74 10.92 47.26
C GLU A 52 -17.41 10.92 45.87
N PRO A 53 -17.92 9.76 45.40
CA PRO A 53 -18.40 9.60 44.05
C PRO A 53 -19.70 10.39 43.83
N ALA A 54 -19.67 11.33 42.89
CA ALA A 54 -20.88 11.92 42.33
C ALA A 54 -21.58 10.89 41.41
N GLU A 55 -22.91 10.88 41.48
CA GLU A 55 -23.81 9.96 40.79
C GLU A 55 -23.48 9.78 39.29
N GLU A 56 -23.57 8.53 38.82
CA GLU A 56 -23.45 8.15 37.41
C GLU A 56 -24.46 8.92 36.55
N ILE A 57 -23.98 9.98 35.90
CA ILE A 57 -24.66 10.57 34.75
C ILE A 57 -24.47 9.57 33.60
N LYS A 58 -25.56 8.95 33.15
CA LYS A 58 -25.58 8.18 31.90
C LYS A 58 -25.23 9.12 30.74
N ILE A 59 -24.02 8.98 30.21
CA ILE A 59 -23.59 9.67 29.00
C ILE A 59 -24.12 8.87 27.81
N ASP A 60 -25.05 9.46 27.07
CA ASP A 60 -25.49 8.98 25.77
C ASP A 60 -24.32 9.06 24.77
N LYS A 61 -24.06 7.94 24.06
CA LYS A 61 -23.21 7.74 22.87
C LYS A 61 -22.11 8.79 22.62
N GLU A 62 -20.87 8.44 22.98
CA GLU A 62 -19.62 9.06 22.53
C GLU A 62 -19.65 9.37 21.01
N GLU A 63 -19.80 10.64 20.66
CA GLU A 63 -19.55 11.13 19.31
C GLU A 63 -18.04 11.27 19.06
N ASP A 64 -17.68 11.03 17.80
CA ASP A 64 -16.37 10.83 17.17
C ASP A 64 -15.42 12.05 17.27
N ILE A 65 -15.02 12.44 18.49
CA ILE A 65 -14.05 13.53 18.70
C ILE A 65 -12.63 13.00 18.45
N PRO A 66 -11.85 13.58 17.51
CA PRO A 66 -10.47 13.18 17.25
C PRO A 66 -9.62 13.24 18.51
N LYS A 67 -8.72 12.25 18.68
CA LYS A 67 -7.82 12.17 19.84
C LYS A 67 -6.57 13.02 19.59
N SER A 68 -6.11 13.77 20.58
CA SER A 68 -4.79 14.43 20.51
C SER A 68 -3.68 13.43 20.83
N PRO A 69 -2.49 13.55 20.20
CA PRO A 69 -1.35 12.75 20.61
C PRO A 69 -1.00 13.08 22.06
N ALA A 70 -0.77 12.06 22.86
CA ALA A 70 -0.35 12.22 24.24
C ALA A 70 1.16 12.55 24.31
N PRO A 71 1.62 13.25 25.37
CA PRO A 71 3.02 13.64 25.54
C PRO A 71 3.89 12.45 25.99
N TYR A 72 3.83 11.33 25.28
CA TYR A 72 4.65 10.17 25.58
C TYR A 72 6.13 10.46 25.31
N VAL A 73 6.99 9.93 26.18
CA VAL A 73 8.44 9.92 26.02
C VAL A 73 8.97 8.57 25.55
N GLU A 74 8.17 7.51 25.67
CA GLU A 74 8.54 6.17 25.24
C GLU A 74 8.14 5.92 23.78
N LEU A 75 9.11 5.47 22.97
CA LEU A 75 8.91 5.22 21.54
C LEU A 75 7.70 4.33 21.25
N GLU A 76 7.52 3.24 22.00
CA GLU A 76 6.41 2.30 21.78
C GLU A 76 5.04 2.98 21.96
N GLN A 77 4.92 3.91 22.90
CA GLN A 77 3.68 4.65 23.12
C GLN A 77 3.46 5.69 22.01
N ILE A 78 4.54 6.34 21.54
CA ILE A 78 4.50 7.29 20.43
C ILE A 78 4.02 6.61 19.13
N LEU A 79 4.57 5.43 18.84
CA LEU A 79 4.26 4.68 17.62
C LEU A 79 2.85 4.08 17.62
N ASN A 80 2.32 3.76 18.80
CA ASN A 80 0.99 3.19 18.98
C ASN A 80 -0.09 4.23 19.33
N ASP A 81 0.25 5.52 19.33
CA ASP A 81 -0.73 6.56 19.58
C ASP A 81 -1.71 6.64 18.40
N ASP A 82 -3.01 6.69 18.69
CA ASP A 82 -4.08 6.92 17.71
C ASP A 82 -4.36 8.43 17.52
N GLY A 83 -3.74 9.27 18.34
CA GLY A 83 -3.92 10.71 18.30
C GLY A 83 -3.28 11.37 17.08
N LYS A 84 -3.90 12.46 16.61
CA LYS A 84 -3.39 13.33 15.56
C LYS A 84 -3.68 14.79 15.92
N GLY A 85 -2.69 15.67 15.74
CA GLY A 85 -2.87 17.10 15.91
C GLY A 85 -3.89 17.66 14.90
N LYS A 86 -4.72 18.61 15.33
CA LYS A 86 -5.79 19.20 14.50
C LYS A 86 -5.32 19.82 13.20
N TYR A 87 -4.09 20.31 13.17
CA TYR A 87 -3.44 20.89 12.00
C TYR A 87 -2.20 20.07 11.59
N ALA A 88 -2.16 18.77 11.87
CA ALA A 88 -1.06 17.90 11.46
C ALA A 88 -1.23 17.37 10.03
N GLY A 89 -0.14 16.92 9.42
CA GLY A 89 -0.12 16.36 8.07
C GLY A 89 -0.51 17.37 6.99
N GLU A 90 -1.42 16.96 6.10
CA GLU A 90 -1.90 17.75 4.95
C GLU A 90 -2.83 18.91 5.35
N GLU A 91 -3.36 18.89 6.57
CA GLU A 91 -4.25 19.93 7.13
C GLU A 91 -3.47 21.08 7.80
N TYR A 92 -2.15 21.08 7.66
CA TYR A 92 -1.31 22.09 8.30
C TYR A 92 -1.56 23.49 7.75
N ASP A 93 -2.07 24.35 8.62
CA ASP A 93 -2.23 25.78 8.41
C ASP A 93 -1.48 26.55 9.51
N LYS A 94 -0.39 27.20 9.13
CA LYS A 94 0.45 27.98 10.04
C LYS A 94 -0.33 29.11 10.73
N SER A 95 -1.24 29.78 10.01
CA SER A 95 -2.03 30.88 10.58
C SER A 95 -3.02 30.37 11.60
N ALA A 96 -3.69 29.25 11.32
CA ALA A 96 -4.63 28.62 12.26
C ALA A 96 -3.92 28.09 13.52
N VAL A 97 -2.70 27.54 13.36
CA VAL A 97 -1.86 27.15 14.51
C VAL A 97 -1.51 28.35 15.37
N ILE A 98 -1.06 29.45 14.79
CA ILE A 98 -0.72 30.69 15.53
C ILE A 98 -1.94 31.23 16.28
N GLU A 99 -3.11 31.27 15.65
CA GLU A 99 -4.36 31.70 16.30
C GLU A 99 -4.71 30.81 17.50
N ALA A 100 -4.55 29.49 17.38
CA ALA A 100 -4.76 28.57 18.50
C ALA A 100 -3.73 28.76 19.62
N LEU A 101 -2.47 29.04 19.29
CA LEU A 101 -1.41 29.32 20.29
C LEU A 101 -1.64 30.66 21.01
N ASP A 102 -2.20 31.68 20.34
CA ASP A 102 -2.57 32.95 20.97
C ASP A 102 -3.63 32.75 22.06
N GLN A 103 -4.53 31.79 21.87
CA GLN A 103 -5.58 31.41 22.83
C GLN A 103 -5.07 30.53 23.99
N MET A 104 -3.84 30.01 23.91
CA MET A 104 -3.26 29.15 24.94
C MET A 104 -3.21 29.85 26.32
N PRO A 105 -3.67 29.21 27.41
CA PRO A 105 -3.54 29.76 28.77
C PRO A 105 -2.08 29.99 29.18
N LYS A 106 -1.84 30.98 30.04
CA LYS A 106 -0.51 31.20 30.64
C LYS A 106 -0.31 30.32 31.87
N GLY A 107 0.93 29.93 32.14
CA GLY A 107 1.30 29.22 33.37
C GLY A 107 0.86 27.76 33.40
N LEU A 108 0.70 27.13 32.25
CA LEU A 108 0.58 25.68 32.15
C LEU A 108 1.90 25.03 32.60
N SER A 109 1.81 23.84 33.21
CA SER A 109 2.98 22.99 33.40
C SER A 109 3.56 22.56 32.05
N GLU A 110 4.81 22.16 32.05
CA GLU A 110 5.57 21.76 30.86
C GLU A 110 4.85 20.65 30.09
N ASP A 111 4.40 19.60 30.79
CA ASP A 111 3.67 18.48 30.18
C ASP A 111 2.35 18.92 29.52
N LYS A 112 1.62 19.85 30.16
CA LYS A 112 0.36 20.40 29.63
C LYS A 112 0.60 21.29 28.43
N ALA A 113 1.66 22.10 28.48
CA ALA A 113 2.07 22.92 27.35
C ALA A 113 2.51 22.05 26.17
N TYR A 114 3.30 21.00 26.40
CA TYR A 114 3.74 20.09 25.35
C TYR A 114 2.56 19.30 24.75
N ALA A 115 1.64 18.79 25.57
CA ALA A 115 0.41 18.15 25.11
C ALA A 115 -0.45 19.10 24.25
N TYR A 116 -0.49 20.39 24.59
CA TYR A 116 -1.16 21.40 23.77
C TYR A 116 -0.52 21.51 22.37
N LEU A 117 0.81 21.56 22.30
CA LEU A 117 1.53 21.63 21.02
C LEU A 117 1.28 20.37 20.17
N LEU A 118 1.37 19.18 20.77
CA LEU A 118 1.06 17.92 20.11
C LEU A 118 -0.40 17.87 19.62
N GLY A 119 -1.34 18.37 20.42
CA GLY A 119 -2.75 18.46 20.03
C GLY A 119 -3.00 19.37 18.84
N LEU A 120 -2.10 20.31 18.53
CA LEU A 120 -2.18 21.16 17.35
C LEU A 120 -1.47 20.57 16.14
N VAL A 121 -0.21 20.14 16.30
CA VAL A 121 0.67 19.82 15.14
C VAL A 121 1.37 18.47 15.24
N GLY A 122 1.13 17.70 16.31
CA GLY A 122 1.71 16.38 16.51
C GLY A 122 1.22 15.38 15.46
N GLU A 123 2.14 14.61 14.90
CA GLU A 123 1.87 13.62 13.86
C GLU A 123 1.46 12.27 14.45
N ASN A 124 0.72 11.51 13.65
CA ASN A 124 0.38 10.12 13.93
C ASN A 124 1.27 9.19 13.10
N TYR A 125 1.94 8.22 13.70
CA TYR A 125 2.89 7.33 13.00
C TYR A 125 2.37 5.91 12.74
N LYS A 126 1.14 5.60 13.16
CA LYS A 126 0.61 4.23 13.18
C LYS A 126 0.59 3.62 11.78
N LYS A 127 0.17 4.38 10.78
CA LYS A 127 0.13 3.94 9.38
C LYS A 127 1.52 3.59 8.85
N GLU A 128 2.55 4.38 9.19
CA GLU A 128 3.93 4.10 8.80
C GLU A 128 4.48 2.83 9.49
N VAL A 129 4.10 2.60 10.75
CA VAL A 129 4.43 1.36 11.49
C VAL A 129 3.79 0.14 10.84
N GLU A 130 2.50 0.21 10.50
CA GLU A 130 1.77 -0.87 9.83
C GLU A 130 2.42 -1.22 8.49
N ARG A 131 2.81 -0.22 7.68
CA ARG A 131 3.51 -0.44 6.41
C ARG A 131 4.84 -1.18 6.57
N TYR A 132 5.61 -0.87 7.62
CA TYR A 132 6.83 -1.63 7.90
C TYR A 132 6.52 -3.07 8.33
N HIS A 133 5.47 -3.28 9.13
CA HIS A 133 5.06 -4.62 9.56
C HIS A 133 4.68 -5.51 8.37
N GLU A 134 3.97 -4.96 7.37
CA GLU A 134 3.62 -5.70 6.16
C GLU A 134 4.82 -6.16 5.32
N MET A 135 5.99 -5.53 5.50
CA MET A 135 7.21 -5.85 4.76
C MET A 135 8.19 -6.74 5.54
N GLU A 136 7.88 -7.10 6.80
CA GLU A 136 8.79 -7.88 7.66
C GLU A 136 9.04 -9.31 7.19
N GLN A 137 8.12 -9.83 6.38
CA GLN A 137 8.09 -11.21 5.94
C GLN A 137 7.97 -11.26 4.41
N PRO A 138 9.06 -10.94 3.68
CA PRO A 138 9.08 -11.21 2.24
C PRO A 138 8.90 -12.71 2.00
N ASP A 139 8.07 -13.07 1.03
CA ASP A 139 7.80 -14.47 0.66
C ASP A 139 8.02 -14.63 -0.84
N TYR A 140 9.29 -14.63 -1.25
CA TYR A 140 9.66 -14.97 -2.62
C TYR A 140 9.57 -16.49 -2.85
N GLY A 141 9.48 -17.27 -1.77
CA GLY A 141 9.24 -18.70 -1.75
C GLY A 141 7.99 -19.12 -2.53
N GLN A 142 6.84 -18.47 -2.34
CA GLN A 142 5.63 -18.80 -3.13
C GLN A 142 5.85 -18.64 -4.63
N LYS A 143 6.57 -17.59 -5.01
CA LYS A 143 6.87 -17.30 -6.40
C LYS A 143 7.78 -18.38 -7.00
N LEU A 144 8.79 -18.81 -6.25
CA LEU A 144 9.66 -19.92 -6.64
C LEU A 144 8.87 -21.24 -6.76
N LEU A 145 8.05 -21.59 -5.78
CA LEU A 145 7.22 -22.81 -5.81
C LEU A 145 6.34 -22.89 -7.07
N ALA A 146 5.78 -21.75 -7.50
CA ALA A 146 5.00 -21.68 -8.74
C ALA A 146 5.85 -21.96 -10.00
N TRP A 147 7.11 -21.50 -10.01
CA TRP A 147 8.07 -21.80 -11.07
C TRP A 147 8.53 -23.27 -11.05
N GLU A 148 8.80 -23.83 -9.87
CA GLU A 148 9.19 -25.24 -9.72
C GLU A 148 8.08 -26.20 -10.18
N GLY A 149 6.81 -25.83 -9.99
CA GLY A 149 5.68 -26.55 -10.54
C GLY A 149 5.72 -26.70 -12.07
N ARG A 150 6.55 -25.93 -12.78
CA ARG A 150 6.74 -26.00 -14.24
C ARG A 150 7.86 -26.95 -14.67
N LYS A 151 8.66 -27.51 -13.74
CA LYS A 151 9.72 -28.51 -14.00
C LYS A 151 9.21 -29.69 -14.83
N SER A 152 7.94 -30.07 -14.68
CA SER A 152 7.37 -31.26 -15.33
C SER A 152 7.16 -31.18 -16.86
N GLY A 153 7.49 -30.06 -17.51
CA GLY A 153 7.41 -29.91 -18.97
C GLY A 153 8.66 -30.35 -19.76
N SER A 154 9.79 -30.61 -19.09
CA SER A 154 11.08 -30.93 -19.72
C SER A 154 11.40 -32.42 -19.84
N ASN A 155 10.52 -33.32 -19.39
CA ASN A 155 10.65 -34.76 -19.63
C ASN A 155 10.07 -35.16 -21.01
N VAL A 156 10.75 -34.76 -22.08
CA VAL A 156 10.70 -35.49 -23.36
C VAL A 156 12.04 -36.21 -23.53
N GLY A 157 12.07 -37.49 -23.15
CA GLY A 157 13.10 -38.43 -23.60
C GLY A 157 14.11 -38.91 -22.56
N LYS A 158 13.67 -39.64 -21.54
CA LYS A 158 14.50 -40.74 -20.97
C LYS A 158 13.81 -42.06 -21.26
N SER A 159 14.18 -42.68 -22.38
CA SER A 159 14.00 -44.12 -22.58
C SER A 159 15.20 -44.85 -21.95
N PRO A 160 15.04 -46.08 -21.43
CA PRO A 160 16.09 -46.75 -20.70
C PRO A 160 17.24 -47.13 -21.63
N ILE A 161 18.46 -46.91 -21.12
CA ILE A 161 19.73 -47.19 -21.77
C ILE A 161 19.83 -48.69 -22.07
N ILE A 162 19.92 -49.03 -23.35
CA ILE A 162 20.60 -50.24 -23.82
C ILE A 162 21.67 -49.81 -24.83
N GLY A 163 22.94 -49.90 -24.42
CA GLY A 163 24.08 -50.24 -25.28
C GLY A 163 24.65 -49.19 -26.25
N ALA A 164 25.93 -48.87 -25.99
CA ALA A 164 27.01 -48.62 -26.97
C ALA A 164 27.12 -47.26 -27.70
N LEU A 165 28.19 -46.54 -27.34
CA LEU A 165 29.17 -45.80 -28.17
C LEU A 165 28.77 -45.47 -29.64
N ALA A 166 28.43 -44.21 -29.92
CA ALA A 166 28.85 -43.43 -31.11
C ALA A 166 28.07 -42.11 -31.22
N GLY A 167 28.79 -40.98 -31.37
CA GLY A 167 28.32 -39.69 -31.88
C GLY A 167 27.18 -39.01 -31.11
N SER A 168 27.47 -37.91 -30.40
CA SER A 168 26.43 -37.06 -29.81
C SER A 168 25.44 -36.60 -30.90
N PRO A 169 24.15 -37.00 -30.87
CA PRO A 169 23.16 -36.37 -31.71
C PRO A 169 22.89 -34.98 -31.13
N VAL A 170 22.91 -33.95 -31.98
CA VAL A 170 22.22 -32.69 -31.69
C VAL A 170 20.77 -33.09 -31.40
N GLN A 171 20.35 -33.00 -30.14
CA GLN A 171 18.95 -33.28 -29.80
C GLN A 171 18.07 -32.26 -30.55
N PRO A 172 17.03 -32.71 -31.28
CA PRO A 172 16.11 -31.79 -31.92
C PRO A 172 15.47 -30.92 -30.83
N GLN A 173 15.63 -29.59 -30.97
CA GLN A 173 14.99 -28.62 -30.11
C GLN A 173 13.48 -28.92 -30.07
N PRO A 174 12.86 -29.06 -28.88
CA PRO A 174 11.42 -29.22 -28.80
C PRO A 174 10.73 -28.06 -29.51
N PRO A 175 9.58 -28.28 -30.17
CA PRO A 175 8.86 -27.22 -30.87
C PRO A 175 8.59 -26.05 -29.91
N ALA A 176 8.79 -24.82 -30.40
CA ALA A 176 8.59 -23.62 -29.60
C ALA A 176 7.17 -23.58 -29.02
N LYS A 177 7.09 -23.43 -27.69
CA LYS A 177 5.81 -23.34 -26.98
C LYS A 177 5.04 -22.14 -27.49
N LYS A 178 3.76 -22.31 -27.80
CA LYS A 178 2.91 -21.16 -28.14
C LYS A 178 2.36 -20.51 -26.89
N ALA A 179 2.16 -19.20 -26.91
CA ALA A 179 1.51 -18.46 -25.84
C ALA A 179 -0.01 -18.43 -26.06
N ASN A 180 -0.81 -18.82 -25.07
CA ASN A 180 -2.23 -18.52 -24.99
C ASN A 180 -2.44 -17.36 -24.01
N ILE A 181 -3.00 -16.26 -24.49
CA ILE A 181 -3.07 -15.00 -23.73
C ILE A 181 -4.52 -14.66 -23.48
N VAL A 182 -4.86 -14.49 -22.19
CA VAL A 182 -6.18 -14.04 -21.75
C VAL A 182 -6.02 -12.74 -20.98
N VAL A 183 -6.59 -11.65 -21.52
CA VAL A 183 -6.68 -10.38 -20.82
C VAL A 183 -7.96 -10.37 -20.01
N LEU A 184 -7.84 -10.16 -18.69
CA LEU A 184 -8.94 -9.87 -17.79
C LEU A 184 -8.94 -8.37 -17.51
N LEU A 185 -9.93 -7.67 -18.07
CA LEU A 185 -10.10 -6.23 -17.88
C LEU A 185 -11.17 -5.97 -16.82
N ASP A 186 -10.78 -5.28 -15.76
CA ASP A 186 -11.72 -4.69 -14.80
C ASP A 186 -12.47 -3.53 -15.48
N ALA A 187 -13.79 -3.58 -15.39
CA ALA A 187 -14.70 -2.52 -15.80
C ALA A 187 -15.73 -2.24 -14.68
N SER A 188 -15.32 -2.39 -13.43
CA SER A 188 -16.06 -1.92 -12.27
C SER A 188 -16.13 -0.39 -12.22
N SER A 189 -16.98 0.15 -11.35
CA SER A 189 -17.21 1.59 -11.24
C SER A 189 -15.96 2.41 -10.91
N SER A 190 -14.97 1.84 -10.20
CA SER A 190 -13.71 2.53 -9.83
C SER A 190 -12.87 2.88 -11.06
N MET A 191 -12.97 2.09 -12.13
CA MET A 191 -12.30 2.32 -13.41
C MET A 191 -12.80 3.56 -14.17
N ASN A 192 -13.84 4.23 -13.67
CA ASN A 192 -14.24 5.55 -14.13
C ASN A 192 -13.34 6.69 -13.59
N GLY A 193 -12.46 6.40 -12.62
CA GLY A 193 -11.47 7.35 -12.10
C GLY A 193 -10.55 7.90 -13.18
N GLU A 194 -9.93 9.06 -12.93
CA GLU A 194 -9.13 9.76 -13.92
C GLU A 194 -7.69 9.24 -14.00
N MET A 195 -7.16 9.16 -15.22
CA MET A 195 -5.76 8.94 -15.57
C MET A 195 -5.42 9.75 -16.83
N ASP A 196 -4.56 10.75 -16.68
CA ASP A 196 -4.13 11.66 -17.74
C ASP A 196 -5.30 12.30 -18.50
N GLY A 197 -6.28 12.86 -17.78
CA GLY A 197 -7.45 13.54 -18.36
C GLY A 197 -8.48 12.65 -19.07
N LYS A 198 -8.39 11.32 -18.88
CA LYS A 198 -9.35 10.31 -19.37
C LYS A 198 -9.68 9.32 -18.27
N SER A 199 -10.69 8.47 -18.44
CA SER A 199 -10.95 7.40 -17.47
C SER A 199 -9.85 6.33 -17.51
N LYS A 200 -9.59 5.67 -16.37
CA LYS A 200 -8.68 4.51 -16.29
C LYS A 200 -9.08 3.42 -17.28
N LEU A 201 -10.39 3.14 -17.41
CA LEU A 201 -10.90 2.18 -18.40
C LEU A 201 -10.50 2.57 -19.83
N PHE A 202 -10.69 3.83 -20.22
CA PHE A 202 -10.32 4.29 -21.56
C PHE A 202 -8.82 4.10 -21.82
N ARG A 203 -7.96 4.42 -20.85
CA ARG A 203 -6.51 4.20 -20.96
C ARG A 203 -6.15 2.72 -21.05
N ALA A 204 -6.85 1.86 -20.32
CA ALA A 204 -6.70 0.41 -20.41
C ALA A 204 -7.10 -0.12 -21.80
N GLU A 205 -8.21 0.35 -22.36
CA GLU A 205 -8.68 -0.01 -23.71
C GLU A 205 -7.65 0.37 -24.79
N GLU A 206 -7.15 1.62 -24.76
CA GLU A 206 -6.09 2.07 -25.67
C GLU A 206 -4.84 1.18 -25.57
N ALA A 207 -4.45 0.85 -24.34
CA ALA A 207 -3.26 0.08 -24.06
C ALA A 207 -3.41 -1.39 -24.52
N ILE A 208 -4.56 -2.01 -24.27
CA ILE A 208 -4.89 -3.37 -24.75
C ILE A 208 -4.86 -3.42 -26.28
N LEU A 209 -5.43 -2.43 -26.95
CA LEU A 209 -5.44 -2.39 -28.42
C LEU A 209 -4.01 -2.34 -28.98
N GLN A 210 -3.15 -1.51 -28.39
CA GLN A 210 -1.74 -1.42 -28.77
C GLN A 210 -0.98 -2.72 -28.46
N PHE A 211 -1.20 -3.32 -27.29
CA PHE A 211 -0.61 -4.59 -26.91
C PHE A 211 -0.99 -5.70 -27.90
N ALA A 212 -2.28 -5.86 -28.18
CA ALA A 212 -2.80 -6.87 -29.09
C ALA A 212 -2.24 -6.73 -30.52
N SER A 213 -2.02 -5.49 -30.98
CA SER A 213 -1.43 -5.22 -32.30
C SER A 213 0.05 -5.64 -32.44
N LYS A 214 0.75 -5.80 -31.30
CA LYS A 214 2.18 -6.12 -31.23
C LYS A 214 2.45 -7.56 -30.80
N LEU A 215 1.41 -8.38 -30.63
CA LEU A 215 1.57 -9.77 -30.25
C LEU A 215 2.37 -10.55 -31.32
N PRO A 216 3.27 -11.46 -30.91
CA PRO A 216 3.97 -12.34 -31.84
C PRO A 216 2.99 -13.15 -32.71
N LYS A 217 3.33 -13.36 -33.99
CA LYS A 217 2.46 -14.07 -34.97
C LYS A 217 2.20 -15.54 -34.61
N ASP A 218 3.03 -16.11 -33.77
CA ASP A 218 2.98 -17.49 -33.26
C ASP A 218 2.20 -17.62 -31.95
N THR A 219 1.60 -16.54 -31.44
CA THR A 219 0.59 -16.58 -30.37
C THR A 219 -0.53 -17.53 -30.76
N ALA A 220 -0.90 -18.44 -29.86
CA ALA A 220 -1.92 -19.46 -30.13
C ALA A 220 -3.32 -18.83 -30.23
N VAL A 221 -3.73 -18.13 -29.19
CA VAL A 221 -5.02 -17.42 -29.06
C VAL A 221 -4.81 -16.20 -28.18
N PHE A 222 -5.46 -15.10 -28.54
CA PHE A 222 -5.67 -13.93 -27.70
C PHE A 222 -7.16 -13.83 -27.36
N THR A 223 -7.49 -13.71 -26.08
CA THR A 223 -8.86 -13.56 -25.57
C THR A 223 -8.96 -12.32 -24.69
N LEU A 224 -10.01 -11.51 -24.89
CA LEU A 224 -10.42 -10.44 -23.98
C LEU A 224 -11.66 -10.89 -23.22
N ARG A 225 -11.55 -10.94 -21.90
CA ARG A 225 -12.67 -11.11 -20.99
C ARG A 225 -12.78 -9.91 -20.06
N VAL A 226 -14.01 -9.46 -19.83
CA VAL A 226 -14.32 -8.28 -19.03
C VAL A 226 -15.18 -8.69 -17.85
N TYR A 227 -14.97 -8.03 -16.71
CA TYR A 227 -15.74 -8.21 -15.50
C TYR A 227 -16.09 -6.86 -14.87
N GLY A 228 -17.13 -6.84 -14.03
CA GLY A 228 -17.61 -5.61 -13.37
C GLY A 228 -18.38 -4.62 -14.26
N HIS A 229 -18.60 -4.93 -15.54
CA HIS A 229 -19.34 -4.07 -16.49
C HIS A 229 -20.86 -4.29 -16.50
N ARG A 230 -21.40 -5.15 -15.63
CA ARG A 230 -22.84 -5.47 -15.56
C ARG A 230 -23.43 -4.92 -14.26
N GLY A 231 -24.70 -4.51 -14.33
CA GLY A 231 -25.38 -3.87 -13.21
C GLY A 231 -24.84 -2.47 -12.91
N SER A 232 -24.96 -2.07 -11.64
CA SER A 232 -24.45 -0.81 -11.10
C SER A 232 -23.68 -1.04 -9.80
N ASN A 233 -23.15 0.04 -9.20
CA ASN A 233 -22.47 0.02 -7.90
C ASN A 233 -23.43 0.05 -6.71
N LYS A 234 -24.73 -0.14 -6.95
CA LYS A 234 -25.74 -0.26 -5.89
C LYS A 234 -25.84 -1.70 -5.40
N ASP A 235 -26.27 -1.86 -4.16
CA ASP A 235 -26.38 -3.18 -3.53
C ASP A 235 -27.40 -4.10 -4.22
N GLU A 236 -28.47 -3.54 -4.80
CA GLU A 236 -29.50 -4.34 -5.48
C GLU A 236 -28.97 -5.03 -6.75
N ASP A 237 -27.97 -4.43 -7.42
CA ASP A 237 -27.33 -4.97 -8.62
C ASP A 237 -26.09 -5.80 -8.31
N LYS A 238 -25.69 -5.90 -7.03
CA LYS A 238 -24.45 -6.56 -6.61
C LYS A 238 -24.41 -8.02 -7.07
N GLU A 239 -25.51 -8.76 -6.94
CA GLU A 239 -25.57 -10.16 -7.37
C GLU A 239 -25.29 -10.31 -8.87
N ILE A 240 -25.96 -9.51 -9.71
CA ILE A 240 -25.77 -9.53 -11.16
C ILE A 240 -24.34 -9.14 -11.52
N SER A 241 -23.81 -8.09 -10.90
CA SER A 241 -22.42 -7.70 -11.14
C SER A 241 -21.44 -8.79 -10.72
N CYS A 242 -21.67 -9.42 -9.58
CA CYS A 242 -20.75 -10.38 -8.99
C CYS A 242 -20.74 -11.74 -9.68
N SER A 243 -21.82 -12.11 -10.37
CA SER A 243 -21.93 -13.35 -11.14
C SER A 243 -21.59 -13.20 -12.63
N SER A 244 -21.19 -12.00 -13.08
CA SER A 244 -21.06 -11.69 -14.50
C SER A 244 -19.61 -11.52 -14.95
N THR A 245 -19.22 -12.27 -15.98
CA THR A 245 -18.01 -12.03 -16.76
C THR A 245 -18.28 -12.39 -18.22
N ASP A 246 -17.79 -11.59 -19.16
CA ASP A 246 -18.07 -11.78 -20.58
C ASP A 246 -16.79 -11.91 -21.39
N LYS A 247 -16.71 -12.94 -22.23
CA LYS A 247 -15.69 -13.05 -23.27
C LYS A 247 -16.14 -12.25 -24.49
N LEU A 248 -15.57 -11.07 -24.67
CA LEU A 248 -15.96 -10.14 -25.74
C LEU A 248 -15.20 -10.40 -27.05
N TYR A 249 -13.96 -10.88 -26.94
CA TYR A 249 -13.13 -11.12 -28.12
C TYR A 249 -12.27 -12.37 -27.93
N SER A 250 -12.12 -13.18 -28.99
CA SER A 250 -11.16 -14.29 -29.00
C SER A 250 -10.75 -14.64 -30.43
N ALA A 251 -9.45 -14.69 -30.71
CA ALA A 251 -8.94 -15.07 -32.03
C ALA A 251 -7.48 -15.55 -31.98
N SER A 252 -7.11 -16.43 -32.91
CA SER A 252 -5.69 -16.80 -33.15
C SER A 252 -4.90 -15.74 -33.90
N GLN A 253 -5.57 -14.84 -34.62
CA GLN A 253 -4.98 -13.65 -35.22
C GLN A 253 -5.86 -12.45 -34.86
N VAL A 254 -5.25 -11.42 -34.27
CA VAL A 254 -5.99 -10.26 -33.78
C VAL A 254 -6.43 -9.37 -34.95
N ASP A 255 -7.75 -9.22 -35.10
CA ASP A 255 -8.39 -8.16 -35.89
C ASP A 255 -8.60 -6.95 -34.97
N THR A 256 -7.72 -5.95 -35.10
CA THR A 256 -7.73 -4.75 -34.24
C THR A 256 -9.01 -3.93 -34.39
N GLY A 257 -9.68 -3.96 -35.55
CA GLY A 257 -10.95 -3.27 -35.75
C GLY A 257 -12.08 -3.89 -34.95
N LYS A 258 -12.18 -5.23 -34.98
CA LYS A 258 -13.17 -5.97 -34.17
C LYS A 258 -12.89 -5.88 -32.67
N LEU A 259 -11.61 -5.98 -32.28
CA LEU A 259 -11.21 -5.81 -30.89
C LEU A 259 -11.58 -4.40 -30.38
N ASN A 260 -11.24 -3.36 -31.15
CA ASN A 260 -11.59 -1.98 -30.79
C ASN A 260 -13.11 -1.78 -30.68
N SER A 261 -13.89 -2.36 -31.59
CA SER A 261 -15.36 -2.30 -31.52
C SER A 261 -15.88 -2.95 -30.23
N SER A 262 -15.30 -4.09 -29.83
CA SER A 262 -15.67 -4.80 -28.60
C SER A 262 -15.31 -4.00 -27.34
N LEU A 263 -14.16 -3.32 -27.34
CA LEU A 263 -13.71 -2.47 -26.22
C LEU A 263 -14.65 -1.26 -26.04
N GLN A 264 -15.04 -0.59 -27.14
CA GLN A 264 -15.88 0.62 -27.08
C GLN A 264 -17.31 0.40 -26.54
N GLU A 265 -17.75 -0.85 -26.40
CA GLU A 265 -19.03 -1.21 -25.80
C GLU A 265 -18.99 -1.26 -24.26
N ILE A 266 -17.79 -1.31 -23.67
CA ILE A 266 -17.60 -1.51 -22.23
C ILE A 266 -17.91 -0.23 -21.47
N ARG A 267 -18.56 -0.35 -20.31
CA ARG A 267 -18.84 0.78 -19.41
C ARG A 267 -18.41 0.42 -17.97
N PRO A 268 -17.82 1.36 -17.22
CA PRO A 268 -17.37 1.13 -15.84
C PRO A 268 -18.52 1.33 -14.86
N THR A 269 -19.30 0.28 -14.52
CA THR A 269 -20.57 0.46 -13.78
C THR A 269 -20.73 -0.35 -12.50
N GLY A 270 -20.24 -1.58 -12.47
CA GLY A 270 -20.56 -2.55 -11.42
C GLY A 270 -19.51 -2.67 -10.32
N TRP A 271 -19.64 -3.77 -9.58
CA TRP A 271 -18.73 -4.28 -8.55
C TRP A 271 -17.56 -5.07 -9.17
N THR A 272 -16.57 -5.45 -8.38
CA THR A 272 -15.30 -6.06 -8.80
C THR A 272 -15.27 -7.56 -8.46
N PRO A 273 -15.82 -8.46 -9.30
CA PRO A 273 -15.79 -9.91 -9.06
C PRO A 273 -14.47 -10.55 -9.51
N PHE A 274 -13.36 -10.08 -8.95
CA PHE A 274 -12.01 -10.46 -9.38
C PHE A 274 -11.76 -11.97 -9.25
N ALA A 275 -12.14 -12.59 -8.12
CA ALA A 275 -11.98 -14.03 -7.92
C ALA A 275 -12.81 -14.86 -8.91
N HIS A 276 -14.02 -14.40 -9.23
CA HIS A 276 -14.90 -15.07 -10.18
C HIS A 276 -14.38 -14.93 -11.62
N ALA A 277 -13.80 -13.78 -11.98
CA ALA A 277 -13.14 -13.56 -13.26
C ALA A 277 -11.95 -14.49 -13.46
N LEU A 278 -11.09 -14.63 -12.45
CA LEU A 278 -9.98 -15.57 -12.45
C LEU A 278 -10.46 -17.02 -12.62
N SER A 279 -11.44 -17.44 -11.84
CA SER A 279 -11.99 -18.80 -11.89
C SER A 279 -12.60 -19.12 -13.26
N THR A 280 -13.38 -18.19 -13.82
CA THR A 280 -14.06 -18.38 -15.11
C THR A 280 -13.08 -18.36 -16.28
N SER A 281 -11.94 -17.65 -16.15
CA SER A 281 -10.90 -17.60 -17.18
C SER A 281 -10.31 -18.98 -17.53
N TYR A 282 -10.46 -19.98 -16.64
CA TYR A 282 -10.09 -21.37 -16.92
C TYR A 282 -10.67 -21.89 -18.24
N GLN A 283 -11.90 -21.48 -18.59
CA GLN A 283 -12.57 -21.90 -19.82
C GLN A 283 -11.91 -21.34 -21.10
N ASP A 284 -11.07 -20.32 -20.97
CA ASP A 284 -10.34 -19.66 -22.05
C ASP A 284 -8.89 -20.16 -22.18
N MET A 285 -8.52 -21.15 -21.37
CA MET A 285 -7.19 -21.76 -21.38
C MET A 285 -7.06 -22.85 -22.46
N GLN A 286 -5.84 -23.02 -22.99
CA GLN A 286 -5.54 -24.13 -23.88
C GLN A 286 -4.96 -25.32 -23.11
N LYS A 287 -5.27 -26.52 -23.61
CA LYS A 287 -4.72 -27.78 -23.09
C LYS A 287 -3.24 -27.92 -23.45
N GLY A 288 -2.52 -28.72 -22.67
CA GLY A 288 -1.12 -29.05 -22.94
C GLY A 288 -0.12 -28.15 -22.22
N ALA A 289 -0.56 -27.32 -21.27
CA ALA A 289 0.33 -26.57 -20.40
C ALA A 289 1.01 -27.47 -19.34
N PRO A 290 2.23 -27.12 -18.89
CA PRO A 290 3.11 -26.05 -19.39
C PRO A 290 3.99 -26.53 -20.57
N GLY A 291 3.63 -27.63 -21.23
CA GLY A 291 4.45 -28.32 -22.23
C GLY A 291 4.35 -27.71 -23.62
N GLN A 292 3.21 -27.87 -24.29
CA GLN A 292 2.95 -27.42 -25.66
C GLN A 292 2.50 -25.96 -25.74
N VAL A 293 1.85 -25.48 -24.68
CA VAL A 293 1.30 -24.12 -24.59
C VAL A 293 1.68 -23.51 -23.24
N GLU A 294 1.98 -22.21 -23.24
CA GLU A 294 2.09 -21.40 -22.04
C GLU A 294 0.78 -20.60 -21.88
N ASN A 295 -0.01 -20.92 -20.86
CA ASN A 295 -1.21 -20.16 -20.54
C ASN A 295 -0.85 -18.93 -19.69
N ILE A 296 -1.25 -17.75 -20.16
CA ILE A 296 -0.90 -16.47 -19.57
C ILE A 296 -2.18 -15.67 -19.38
N VAL A 297 -2.42 -15.22 -18.15
CA VAL A 297 -3.48 -14.28 -17.82
C VAL A 297 -2.82 -12.93 -17.56
N LEU A 298 -3.33 -11.88 -18.20
CA LEU A 298 -2.96 -10.49 -17.92
C LEU A 298 -4.18 -9.79 -17.31
N VAL A 299 -4.11 -9.47 -16.02
CA VAL A 299 -5.13 -8.72 -15.30
C VAL A 299 -4.80 -7.23 -15.38
N ILE A 300 -5.80 -6.41 -15.69
CA ILE A 300 -5.71 -4.95 -15.60
C ILE A 300 -6.86 -4.50 -14.69
N SER A 301 -6.52 -4.03 -13.50
CA SER A 301 -7.48 -3.72 -12.42
C SER A 301 -7.01 -2.52 -11.61
N ASP A 302 -7.94 -1.79 -10.99
CA ASP A 302 -7.63 -0.74 -10.03
C ASP A 302 -8.11 -1.02 -8.60
N GLY A 303 -8.82 -2.14 -8.39
CA GLY A 303 -9.43 -2.47 -7.11
C GLY A 303 -9.27 -3.93 -6.67
N LYS A 304 -9.53 -4.15 -5.38
CA LYS A 304 -9.71 -5.47 -4.75
C LYS A 304 -11.04 -6.10 -5.14
N ASP A 305 -11.20 -7.38 -4.84
CA ASP A 305 -12.50 -8.05 -4.92
C ASP A 305 -13.51 -7.42 -3.96
N THR A 306 -14.66 -7.02 -4.49
CA THR A 306 -15.76 -6.40 -3.70
C THR A 306 -17.02 -7.28 -3.66
N CYS A 307 -16.89 -8.52 -4.14
CA CYS A 307 -17.94 -9.53 -4.26
C CYS A 307 -17.81 -10.66 -3.24
N GLY A 308 -16.83 -10.58 -2.32
CA GLY A 308 -16.61 -11.57 -1.27
C GLY A 308 -15.85 -12.81 -1.74
N GLY A 309 -15.21 -12.74 -2.91
CA GLY A 309 -14.35 -13.80 -3.41
C GLY A 309 -12.93 -13.73 -2.84
N ASP A 310 -12.17 -14.81 -3.06
CA ASP A 310 -10.72 -14.87 -2.76
C ASP A 310 -9.93 -15.00 -4.08
N PRO A 311 -9.41 -13.89 -4.63
CA PRO A 311 -8.63 -13.92 -5.87
C PRO A 311 -7.32 -14.69 -5.74
N VAL A 312 -6.69 -14.66 -4.57
CA VAL A 312 -5.42 -15.36 -4.33
C VAL A 312 -5.65 -16.88 -4.37
N GLN A 313 -6.74 -17.36 -3.77
CA GLN A 313 -7.13 -18.76 -3.86
C GLN A 313 -7.59 -19.17 -5.27
N ALA A 314 -8.32 -18.31 -5.98
CA ALA A 314 -8.71 -18.55 -7.37
C ALA A 314 -7.47 -18.67 -8.28
N ALA A 315 -6.51 -17.76 -8.13
CA ALA A 315 -5.23 -17.76 -8.84
C ALA A 315 -4.41 -19.02 -8.55
N ARG A 316 -4.28 -19.39 -7.27
CA ARG A 316 -3.62 -20.64 -6.84
C ARG A 316 -4.27 -21.85 -7.48
N SER A 317 -5.60 -21.90 -7.52
CA SER A 317 -6.35 -23.00 -8.13
C SER A 317 -6.11 -23.08 -9.63
N LEU A 318 -6.09 -21.94 -10.33
CA LEU A 318 -5.81 -21.86 -11.76
C LEU A 318 -4.38 -22.31 -12.09
N ASN A 319 -3.39 -21.88 -11.30
CA ASN A 319 -1.99 -22.27 -11.48
C ASN A 319 -1.74 -23.77 -11.17
N ARG A 320 -2.49 -24.37 -10.25
CA ARG A 320 -2.39 -25.80 -9.92
C ARG A 320 -3.21 -26.71 -10.83
N SER A 321 -4.13 -26.16 -11.63
CA SER A 321 -4.90 -26.90 -12.61
C SER A 321 -4.05 -27.41 -13.79
N ASP A 322 -4.66 -28.17 -14.69
CA ASP A 322 -4.06 -28.58 -15.97
C ASP A 322 -3.85 -27.40 -16.94
N ALA A 323 -4.44 -26.24 -16.68
CA ALA A 323 -4.12 -25.01 -17.39
C ALA A 323 -2.78 -24.40 -16.95
N ARG A 324 -2.36 -24.61 -15.69
CA ARG A 324 -1.12 -24.10 -15.10
C ARG A 324 -0.78 -22.68 -15.57
N SER A 325 -1.70 -21.74 -15.37
CA SER A 325 -1.55 -20.37 -15.87
C SER A 325 -0.56 -19.54 -15.04
N ILE A 326 0.20 -18.67 -15.69
CA ILE A 326 0.88 -17.52 -15.05
C ILE A 326 -0.08 -16.33 -15.10
N ILE A 327 -0.21 -15.62 -14.00
CA ILE A 327 -1.07 -14.44 -13.89
C ILE A 327 -0.19 -13.23 -13.66
N HIS A 328 -0.09 -12.39 -14.68
CA HIS A 328 0.49 -11.06 -14.56
C HIS A 328 -0.61 -10.06 -14.20
N VAL A 329 -0.28 -9.06 -13.39
CA VAL A 329 -1.25 -8.08 -12.91
C VAL A 329 -0.70 -6.67 -13.09
N ILE A 330 -1.48 -5.80 -13.71
CA ILE A 330 -1.26 -4.35 -13.75
C ILE A 330 -2.27 -3.68 -12.82
N GLY A 331 -1.77 -3.05 -11.77
CA GLY A 331 -2.55 -2.20 -10.87
C GLY A 331 -2.61 -0.76 -11.39
N LEU A 332 -3.81 -0.24 -11.69
CA LEU A 332 -4.01 1.13 -12.16
C LEU A 332 -4.29 2.10 -11.01
N ALA A 333 -3.23 2.61 -10.39
CA ALA A 333 -3.27 3.43 -9.19
C ALA A 333 -4.21 2.83 -8.10
N PRO A 334 -3.98 1.57 -7.68
CA PRO A 334 -4.75 0.96 -6.62
C PRO A 334 -4.44 1.61 -5.27
N ASP A 335 -5.37 1.47 -4.31
CA ASP A 335 -5.07 1.70 -2.90
C ASP A 335 -4.20 0.58 -2.31
N GLU A 336 -3.73 0.76 -1.08
CA GLU A 336 -2.80 -0.16 -0.42
C GLU A 336 -3.39 -1.58 -0.26
N GLU A 337 -4.69 -1.69 0.05
CA GLU A 337 -5.35 -3.00 0.22
C GLU A 337 -5.54 -3.72 -1.12
N ALA A 338 -5.94 -2.99 -2.16
CA ALA A 338 -6.08 -3.49 -3.51
C ALA A 338 -4.72 -3.91 -4.08
N GLU A 339 -3.69 -3.09 -3.92
CA GLU A 339 -2.32 -3.41 -4.32
C GLU A 339 -1.86 -4.73 -3.71
N LYS A 340 -2.06 -4.91 -2.40
CA LYS A 340 -1.69 -6.14 -1.68
C LYS A 340 -2.34 -7.37 -2.29
N GLN A 341 -3.66 -7.35 -2.52
CA GLN A 341 -4.39 -8.47 -3.10
C GLN A 341 -4.00 -8.75 -4.56
N LEU A 342 -3.85 -7.69 -5.37
CA LEU A 342 -3.45 -7.76 -6.78
C LEU A 342 -2.04 -8.36 -6.92
N ARG A 343 -1.11 -7.91 -6.09
CA ARG A 343 0.27 -8.42 -6.08
C ARG A 343 0.33 -9.88 -5.65
N GLN A 344 -0.30 -10.23 -4.52
CA GLN A 344 -0.33 -11.62 -4.04
C GLN A 344 -0.91 -12.58 -5.08
N THR A 345 -1.91 -12.12 -5.84
CA THR A 345 -2.50 -12.86 -6.96
C THR A 345 -1.48 -13.16 -8.07
N ALA A 346 -0.59 -12.22 -8.38
CA ALA A 346 0.49 -12.45 -9.34
C ALA A 346 1.56 -13.41 -8.79
N ASP A 347 2.05 -13.11 -7.58
CA ASP A 347 3.19 -13.80 -6.97
C ASP A 347 2.92 -15.31 -6.77
N ILE A 348 1.71 -15.70 -6.34
CA ILE A 348 1.33 -17.12 -6.14
C ILE A 348 1.34 -17.96 -7.42
N THR A 349 1.42 -17.32 -8.59
CA THR A 349 1.43 -17.99 -9.90
C THR A 349 2.77 -17.89 -10.63
N GLY A 350 3.77 -17.24 -10.02
CA GLY A 350 5.05 -16.92 -10.65
C GLY A 350 4.96 -15.75 -11.63
N GLY A 351 3.85 -15.01 -11.63
CA GLY A 351 3.65 -13.85 -12.49
C GLY A 351 4.19 -12.55 -11.90
N ASP A 352 4.07 -11.48 -12.67
CA ASP A 352 4.65 -10.17 -12.34
C ASP A 352 3.54 -9.15 -12.07
N TYR A 353 3.68 -8.43 -10.97
CA TYR A 353 2.87 -7.25 -10.63
C TYR A 353 3.56 -5.96 -11.09
N HIS A 354 2.81 -5.06 -11.71
CA HIS A 354 3.26 -3.69 -11.99
C HIS A 354 2.26 -2.67 -11.44
N HIS A 355 2.73 -1.82 -10.54
CA HIS A 355 2.03 -0.58 -10.16
C HIS A 355 2.18 0.46 -11.27
N VAL A 356 1.07 1.06 -11.67
CA VAL A 356 1.01 2.05 -12.73
C VAL A 356 0.19 3.26 -12.28
N SER A 357 0.78 4.45 -12.31
CA SER A 357 0.12 5.69 -11.90
C SER A 357 -0.33 6.57 -13.09
N ASN A 358 0.12 6.27 -14.31
CA ASN A 358 -0.17 7.05 -15.51
C ASN A 358 -0.13 6.18 -16.78
N HIS A 359 -0.59 6.73 -17.90
CA HIS A 359 -0.67 6.02 -19.17
C HIS A 359 0.71 5.62 -19.73
N ALA A 360 1.75 6.43 -19.50
CA ALA A 360 3.10 6.10 -19.95
C ALA A 360 3.64 4.84 -19.26
N GLU A 361 3.44 4.73 -17.94
CA GLU A 361 3.77 3.54 -17.16
C GLU A 361 2.93 2.32 -17.57
N LEU A 362 1.64 2.51 -17.89
CA LEU A 362 0.78 1.45 -18.41
C LEU A 362 1.35 0.84 -19.70
N MET A 363 1.71 1.72 -20.63
CA MET A 363 2.31 1.33 -21.90
C MET A 363 3.68 0.66 -21.70
N GLY A 364 4.48 1.13 -20.75
CA GLY A 364 5.75 0.50 -20.35
C GLY A 364 5.57 -0.92 -19.82
N SER A 365 4.60 -1.13 -18.92
CA SER A 365 4.28 -2.45 -18.36
C SER A 365 3.88 -3.45 -19.45
N LEU A 366 3.06 -3.04 -20.41
CA LEU A 366 2.68 -3.90 -21.55
C LEU A 366 3.85 -4.24 -22.46
N GLN A 367 4.79 -3.32 -22.67
CA GLN A 367 6.03 -3.62 -23.40
C GLN A 367 6.89 -4.65 -22.66
N THR A 368 6.96 -4.56 -21.33
CA THR A 368 7.62 -5.58 -20.50
C THR A 368 6.96 -6.94 -20.67
N TYR A 369 5.62 -7.02 -20.71
CA TYR A 369 4.92 -8.28 -20.97
C TYR A 369 5.13 -8.82 -22.38
N LEU A 370 5.19 -7.97 -23.40
CA LEU A 370 5.54 -8.43 -24.76
C LEU A 370 6.93 -9.06 -24.81
N LYS A 371 7.92 -8.44 -24.16
CA LYS A 371 9.27 -9.02 -24.03
C LYS A 371 9.25 -10.34 -23.27
N TRP A 372 8.43 -10.42 -22.22
CA TRP A 372 8.28 -11.63 -21.43
C TRP A 372 7.69 -12.78 -22.28
N ILE A 373 6.66 -12.51 -23.10
CA ILE A 373 6.04 -13.52 -23.99
C ILE A 373 7.06 -14.09 -24.96
N GLN A 374 7.92 -13.24 -25.52
CA GLN A 374 8.98 -13.65 -26.45
C GLN A 374 10.01 -14.60 -25.82
N ARG A 375 10.11 -14.60 -24.48
CA ARG A 375 11.12 -15.34 -23.70
C ARG A 375 10.53 -16.55 -22.99
N THR A 376 9.30 -16.94 -23.32
CA THR A 376 8.64 -18.15 -22.78
C THR A 376 9.38 -19.46 -23.11
N HIS A 377 10.24 -19.44 -24.14
CA HIS A 377 11.09 -20.56 -24.54
C HIS A 377 12.33 -20.74 -23.65
N GLU A 378 12.69 -19.75 -22.82
CA GLU A 378 13.84 -19.83 -21.94
C GLU A 378 13.63 -20.86 -20.80
N PRO A 379 14.72 -21.39 -20.23
CA PRO A 379 14.65 -22.24 -19.03
C PRO A 379 13.86 -21.56 -17.92
N TRP A 380 13.10 -22.35 -17.16
CA TRP A 380 12.25 -21.82 -16.09
C TRP A 380 13.09 -21.10 -15.03
N GLN A 381 14.33 -21.54 -14.79
CA GLN A 381 15.28 -20.93 -13.86
C GLN A 381 15.60 -19.48 -14.23
N PHE A 382 15.83 -19.20 -15.51
CA PHE A 382 16.15 -17.85 -16.00
C PHE A 382 14.96 -16.90 -15.83
N ARG A 383 13.77 -17.44 -16.09
CA ARG A 383 12.50 -16.73 -15.92
C ARG A 383 12.17 -16.51 -14.44
N ALA A 384 12.46 -17.49 -13.58
CA ALA A 384 12.30 -17.40 -12.13
C ALA A 384 13.22 -16.33 -11.53
N VAL A 385 14.51 -16.32 -11.89
CA VAL A 385 15.48 -15.29 -11.46
C VAL A 385 14.98 -13.89 -11.81
N GLU A 386 14.53 -13.67 -13.04
CA GLU A 386 13.98 -12.37 -13.43
C GLU A 386 12.70 -11.99 -12.69
N SER A 387 11.76 -12.93 -12.60
CA SER A 387 10.48 -12.76 -11.93
C SER A 387 10.67 -12.39 -10.45
N ILE A 388 11.56 -13.09 -9.75
CA ILE A 388 11.86 -12.82 -8.34
C ILE A 388 12.64 -11.52 -8.20
N ALA A 389 13.59 -11.23 -9.11
CA ALA A 389 14.33 -9.97 -9.10
C ALA A 389 13.40 -8.76 -9.24
N LYS A 390 12.31 -8.87 -10.02
CA LYS A 390 11.29 -7.83 -10.10
C LYS A 390 10.57 -7.60 -8.77
N SER A 391 10.15 -8.66 -8.08
CA SER A 391 9.54 -8.53 -6.74
C SER A 391 10.54 -7.94 -5.74
N TYR A 392 11.81 -8.37 -5.80
CA TYR A 392 12.90 -7.81 -5.01
C TYR A 392 13.12 -6.31 -5.22
N HIS A 393 13.21 -5.84 -6.46
CA HIS A 393 13.32 -4.41 -6.75
C HIS A 393 12.09 -3.63 -6.31
N TYR A 394 10.91 -4.24 -6.48
CA TYR A 394 9.65 -3.63 -6.06
C TYR A 394 9.63 -3.38 -4.55
N ASP A 395 10.00 -4.39 -3.75
CA ASP A 395 10.05 -4.27 -2.30
C ASP A 395 11.12 -3.29 -1.82
N HIS A 396 12.31 -3.30 -2.41
CA HIS A 396 13.32 -2.29 -2.09
C HIS A 396 12.84 -0.86 -2.40
N LYS A 397 12.15 -0.66 -3.53
CA LYS A 397 11.58 0.64 -3.88
C LYS A 397 10.50 1.08 -2.89
N ARG A 398 9.60 0.16 -2.49
CA ARG A 398 8.56 0.46 -1.49
C ARG A 398 9.16 0.78 -0.13
N LEU A 399 10.14 0.01 0.31
CA LEU A 399 10.84 0.22 1.57
C LEU A 399 11.45 1.63 1.62
N GLU A 400 12.08 2.01 0.51
CA GLU A 400 12.68 3.33 0.37
C GLU A 400 11.64 4.44 0.41
N GLN A 401 10.53 4.29 -0.32
CA GLN A 401 9.44 5.25 -0.30
C GLN A 401 8.86 5.44 1.10
N HIS A 402 8.61 4.35 1.84
CA HIS A 402 8.08 4.41 3.20
C HIS A 402 9.06 5.05 4.17
N TYR A 403 10.35 4.75 4.03
CA TYR A 403 11.39 5.40 4.82
C TYR A 403 11.46 6.91 4.58
N GLN A 404 11.49 7.35 3.32
CA GLN A 404 11.50 8.78 2.99
C GLN A 404 10.23 9.49 3.51
N GLN A 405 9.07 8.85 3.39
CA GLN A 405 7.81 9.39 3.91
C GLN A 405 7.85 9.57 5.43
N LEU A 406 8.32 8.57 6.18
CA LEU A 406 8.40 8.65 7.64
C LEU A 406 9.40 9.71 8.09
N VAL A 407 10.60 9.75 7.48
CA VAL A 407 11.61 10.77 7.81
C VAL A 407 11.08 12.17 7.53
N GLN A 408 10.50 12.39 6.35
CA GLN A 408 9.91 13.68 5.99
C GLN A 408 8.81 14.11 6.97
N LYS A 409 7.92 13.20 7.35
CA LYS A 409 6.84 13.45 8.30
C LYS A 409 7.39 13.81 9.68
N THR A 410 8.41 13.09 10.14
CA THR A 410 9.09 13.32 11.42
C THR A 410 9.80 14.68 11.46
N ASP A 411 10.47 15.06 10.36
CA ASP A 411 11.11 16.37 10.23
C ASP A 411 10.07 17.51 10.22
N GLN A 412 8.93 17.30 9.56
CA GLN A 412 7.83 18.27 9.55
C GLN A 412 7.21 18.44 10.94
N GLU A 413 6.96 17.36 11.68
CA GLU A 413 6.49 17.41 13.06
C GLU A 413 7.45 18.22 13.93
N TYR A 414 8.74 17.89 13.88
CA TYR A 414 9.80 18.57 14.63
C TYR A 414 9.78 20.08 14.36
N GLN A 415 9.84 20.49 13.10
CA GLN A 415 9.86 21.91 12.73
C GLN A 415 8.62 22.68 13.22
N ARG A 416 7.46 22.03 13.19
CA ARG A 416 6.20 22.65 13.62
C ARG A 416 6.13 22.78 15.14
N LEU A 417 6.52 21.73 15.87
CA LEU A 417 6.58 21.74 17.33
C LEU A 417 7.61 22.75 17.85
N ASP A 418 8.79 22.78 17.24
CA ASP A 418 9.87 23.72 17.58
C ASP A 418 9.42 25.18 17.40
N GLN A 419 8.87 25.51 16.22
CA GLN A 419 8.30 26.84 15.95
C GLN A 419 7.17 27.21 16.92
N ALA A 420 6.33 26.25 17.30
CA ALA A 420 5.26 26.48 18.24
C ALA A 420 5.79 26.73 19.66
N ASN A 421 6.81 25.98 20.09
CA ASN A 421 7.49 26.13 21.37
C ASN A 421 8.17 27.51 21.48
N ASP A 422 8.87 27.93 20.43
CA ASP A 422 9.46 29.28 20.32
C ASP A 422 8.39 30.36 20.44
N TYR A 423 7.29 30.22 19.70
CA TYR A 423 6.20 31.20 19.71
C TYR A 423 5.59 31.39 21.09
N ILE A 424 5.29 30.31 21.81
CA ILE A 424 4.68 30.40 23.15
C ILE A 424 5.64 30.98 24.18
N LYS A 425 6.96 30.81 24.01
CA LYS A 425 7.97 31.51 24.80
C LYS A 425 8.01 33.00 24.50
N GLU A 426 8.05 33.40 23.22
CA GLU A 426 8.06 34.81 22.81
C GLU A 426 6.82 35.57 23.32
N LYS A 427 5.66 34.90 23.37
CA LYS A 427 4.41 35.46 23.92
C LYS A 427 4.32 35.43 25.45
N GLY A 428 5.34 34.90 26.13
CA GLY A 428 5.38 34.76 27.58
C GLY A 428 4.22 33.92 28.11
N LYS A 429 3.87 32.83 27.41
CA LYS A 429 2.92 31.80 27.86
C LYS A 429 3.60 30.82 28.82
N ILE A 430 4.87 30.53 28.54
CA ILE A 430 5.79 29.70 29.33
C ILE A 430 7.06 30.51 29.65
N ASP A 431 7.85 30.04 30.62
CA ASP A 431 9.14 30.64 30.97
C ASP A 431 10.32 29.99 30.20
N GLY A 432 11.53 30.42 30.55
CA GLY A 432 12.75 29.94 29.89
C GLY A 432 13.08 28.49 30.20
N GLU A 433 12.78 27.99 31.39
CA GLU A 433 13.07 26.62 31.83
C GLU A 433 12.11 25.64 31.15
N ALA A 434 10.82 25.96 31.16
CA ALA A 434 9.79 25.20 30.46
C ALA A 434 10.10 25.06 28.96
N TRP A 435 10.56 26.13 28.31
CA TRP A 435 10.92 26.08 26.88
C TRP A 435 12.09 25.14 26.60
N ILE A 436 13.13 25.14 27.43
CA ILE A 436 14.26 24.20 27.30
C ILE A 436 13.76 22.77 27.46
N GLN A 437 12.93 22.53 28.48
CA GLN A 437 12.42 21.20 28.79
C GLN A 437 11.54 20.65 27.66
N ILE A 438 10.59 21.44 27.16
CA ILE A 438 9.74 21.08 26.03
C ILE A 438 10.58 20.86 24.77
N GLY A 439 11.56 21.73 24.52
CA GLY A 439 12.51 21.57 23.42
C GLY A 439 13.25 20.23 23.48
N ASN A 440 13.74 19.84 24.66
CA ASN A 440 14.39 18.54 24.86
C ASN A 440 13.46 17.36 24.55
N TRP A 441 12.17 17.44 24.88
CA TRP A 441 11.19 16.39 24.54
C TRP A 441 10.89 16.31 23.05
N ILE A 442 10.77 17.46 22.36
CA ILE A 442 10.61 17.54 20.91
C ILE A 442 11.83 16.88 20.23
N ASP A 443 13.03 17.25 20.67
CA ASP A 443 14.30 16.67 20.23
C ASP A 443 14.35 15.15 20.42
N HIS A 444 13.92 14.69 21.59
CA HIS A 444 13.94 13.28 21.95
C HIS A 444 12.97 12.49 21.06
N ARG A 445 11.73 12.98 20.90
CA ARG A 445 10.71 12.39 20.03
C ARG A 445 11.19 12.27 18.59
N TRP A 446 11.74 13.35 18.03
CA TRP A 446 12.31 13.35 16.67
C TRP A 446 13.44 12.31 16.52
N LYS A 447 14.38 12.28 17.47
CA LYS A 447 15.48 11.29 17.48
C LYS A 447 14.97 9.85 17.57
N GLN A 448 13.98 9.59 18.42
CA GLN A 448 13.42 8.25 18.61
C GLN A 448 12.74 7.73 17.35
N VAL A 449 11.84 8.53 16.74
CA VAL A 449 11.12 8.12 15.52
C VAL A 449 12.07 8.02 14.32
N GLY A 450 13.04 8.94 14.20
CA GLY A 450 14.08 8.88 13.18
C GLY A 450 14.97 7.63 13.31
N ASN A 451 15.43 7.31 14.52
CA ASN A 451 16.20 6.08 14.77
C ASN A 451 15.38 4.81 14.49
N TYR A 452 14.08 4.83 14.81
CA TYR A 452 13.17 3.75 14.44
C TYR A 452 13.13 3.56 12.92
N ALA A 453 12.93 4.63 12.15
CA ALA A 453 12.92 4.58 10.69
C ALA A 453 14.21 3.96 10.12
N ASP A 454 15.37 4.42 10.62
CA ASP A 454 16.70 3.91 10.21
C ASP A 454 16.85 2.42 10.51
N GLN A 455 16.45 1.99 11.71
CA GLN A 455 16.51 0.59 12.13
C GLN A 455 15.61 -0.28 11.25
N ARG A 456 14.37 0.14 11.03
CA ARG A 456 13.38 -0.60 10.23
C ARG A 456 13.81 -0.73 8.77
N TRP A 457 14.31 0.35 8.17
CA TRP A 457 14.85 0.32 6.83
C TRP A 457 16.02 -0.67 6.70
N LYS A 458 16.93 -0.68 7.69
CA LYS A 458 18.06 -1.61 7.70
C LYS A 458 17.61 -3.07 7.89
N GLU A 459 16.77 -3.34 8.87
CA GLU A 459 16.31 -4.69 9.21
C GLU A 459 15.51 -5.32 8.06
N ILE A 460 14.53 -4.60 7.52
CA ILE A 460 13.72 -5.09 6.40
C ILE A 460 14.60 -5.23 5.16
N GLY A 461 15.44 -4.24 4.86
CA GLY A 461 16.37 -4.29 3.72
C GLY A 461 17.29 -5.51 3.76
N THR A 462 17.83 -5.86 4.94
CA THR A 462 18.62 -7.09 5.13
C THR A 462 17.80 -8.34 4.88
N ARG A 463 16.56 -8.42 5.39
CA ARG A 463 15.68 -9.58 5.13
C ARG A 463 15.33 -9.75 3.65
N LEU A 464 15.08 -8.64 2.93
CA LEU A 464 14.84 -8.68 1.49
C LEU A 464 16.06 -9.21 0.74
N ASP A 465 17.27 -8.83 1.15
CA ASP A 465 18.53 -9.30 0.57
C ASP A 465 18.77 -10.79 0.87
N GLU A 466 18.54 -11.23 2.11
CA GLU A 466 18.66 -12.64 2.53
C GLU A 466 17.67 -13.53 1.77
N GLU A 467 16.38 -13.18 1.75
CA GLU A 467 15.35 -13.95 1.05
C GLU A 467 15.65 -14.05 -0.45
N TRP A 468 16.14 -12.97 -1.08
CA TRP A 468 16.58 -13.00 -2.48
C TRP A 468 17.72 -13.98 -2.72
N GLU A 469 18.79 -13.92 -1.91
CA GLU A 469 19.96 -14.79 -2.05
C GLU A 469 19.62 -16.27 -1.78
N ASP A 470 18.72 -16.53 -0.82
CA ASP A 470 18.22 -17.88 -0.55
C ASP A 470 17.46 -18.44 -1.75
N ARG A 471 16.48 -17.70 -2.29
CA ARG A 471 15.74 -18.14 -3.48
C ARG A 471 16.65 -18.31 -4.69
N TYR A 472 17.61 -17.41 -4.89
CA TYR A 472 18.57 -17.52 -5.98
C TYR A 472 19.42 -18.78 -5.87
N SER A 473 19.87 -19.12 -4.66
CA SER A 473 20.65 -20.33 -4.39
C SER A 473 19.85 -21.59 -4.72
N GLU A 474 18.58 -21.67 -4.33
CA GLU A 474 17.70 -22.79 -4.69
C GLU A 474 17.51 -22.92 -6.21
N ILE A 475 17.38 -21.80 -6.94
CA ILE A 475 17.30 -21.83 -8.40
C ILE A 475 18.62 -22.27 -9.02
N GLN A 476 19.75 -21.84 -8.46
CA GLN A 476 21.08 -22.23 -8.93
C GLN A 476 21.34 -23.72 -8.75
N GLU A 477 20.96 -24.29 -7.60
CA GLU A 477 21.02 -25.73 -7.36
C GLU A 477 20.17 -26.48 -8.39
N ALA A 478 18.92 -26.08 -8.59
CA ALA A 478 18.04 -26.71 -9.56
C ALA A 478 18.56 -26.56 -11.02
N TRP A 479 19.22 -25.45 -11.34
CA TRP A 479 19.88 -25.26 -12.65
C TRP A 479 21.03 -26.24 -12.85
N GLN A 480 21.87 -26.43 -11.82
CA GLN A 480 23.00 -27.36 -11.87
C GLN A 480 22.55 -28.83 -11.96
N GLU A 481 21.52 -29.21 -11.20
CA GLU A 481 20.93 -30.56 -11.25
C GLU A 481 20.38 -30.92 -12.63
N GLU A 482 19.85 -29.93 -13.35
CA GLU A 482 19.37 -30.06 -14.73
C GLU A 482 20.51 -29.98 -15.78
N GLY A 483 21.77 -29.89 -15.35
CA GLY A 483 22.97 -29.88 -16.21
C GLY A 483 23.38 -28.50 -16.71
N GLY A 484 22.77 -27.44 -16.17
CA GLY A 484 23.09 -26.06 -16.46
C GLY A 484 24.40 -25.59 -15.85
N LYS A 485 25.04 -24.61 -16.48
CA LYS A 485 26.31 -24.03 -16.00
C LYS A 485 26.05 -22.86 -15.05
N PRO A 486 26.65 -22.83 -13.84
CA PRO A 486 26.44 -21.76 -12.86
C PRO A 486 26.71 -20.37 -13.42
N GLU A 487 27.71 -20.22 -14.30
CA GLU A 487 28.11 -18.94 -14.87
C GLU A 487 27.02 -18.31 -15.76
N GLU A 488 26.18 -19.13 -16.39
CA GLU A 488 25.09 -18.65 -17.24
C GLU A 488 23.96 -18.03 -16.40
N LEU A 489 23.63 -18.66 -15.27
CA LEU A 489 22.64 -18.15 -14.33
C LEU A 489 23.16 -16.92 -13.57
N GLU A 490 24.45 -16.90 -13.23
CA GLU A 490 25.09 -15.73 -12.61
C GLU A 490 25.10 -14.52 -13.53
N LYS A 491 25.38 -14.73 -14.83
CA LYS A 491 25.22 -13.68 -15.82
C LYS A 491 23.77 -13.18 -15.86
N ARG A 492 22.79 -14.08 -15.80
CA ARG A 492 21.36 -13.71 -15.76
C ARG A 492 21.03 -12.87 -14.53
N LYS A 493 21.53 -13.24 -13.34
CA LYS A 493 21.41 -12.46 -12.10
C LYS A 493 21.95 -11.05 -12.27
N GLN A 494 23.14 -10.89 -12.85
CA GLN A 494 23.76 -9.58 -13.08
C GLN A 494 22.96 -8.72 -14.07
N GLU A 495 22.41 -9.32 -15.13
CA GLU A 495 21.55 -8.62 -16.09
C GLU A 495 20.27 -8.09 -15.45
N VAL A 496 19.62 -8.89 -14.59
CA VAL A 496 18.32 -8.51 -14.01
C VAL A 496 18.45 -7.56 -12.82
N LEU A 497 19.51 -7.66 -12.03
CA LEU A 497 19.76 -6.75 -10.89
C LEU A 497 20.32 -5.38 -11.32
N GLY A 498 20.82 -5.27 -12.55
CA GLY A 498 21.32 -4.02 -13.12
C GLY A 498 22.68 -3.58 -12.54
N SER A 499 23.60 -3.21 -13.43
CA SER A 499 24.93 -2.70 -13.11
C SER A 499 24.91 -1.35 -12.39
N LYS A 500 25.58 -1.22 -11.24
CA LYS A 500 26.01 0.03 -10.54
C LYS A 500 24.99 1.14 -10.22
N GLU A 501 23.87 1.29 -10.92
CA GLU A 501 22.84 2.31 -10.62
C GLU A 501 22.14 2.02 -9.29
N SER A 502 21.72 0.77 -9.04
CA SER A 502 21.12 0.36 -7.76
C SER A 502 22.10 0.55 -6.57
N GLN A 503 23.40 0.37 -6.81
CA GLN A 503 24.45 0.63 -5.81
C GLN A 503 24.71 2.12 -5.61
N ALA A 504 24.70 2.92 -6.68
CA ALA A 504 24.83 4.37 -6.63
C ALA A 504 23.64 5.02 -5.93
N THR A 505 22.40 4.52 -6.12
CA THR A 505 21.22 4.98 -5.39
C THR A 505 21.36 4.67 -3.90
N ARG A 506 21.73 3.43 -3.52
CA ARG A 506 22.01 3.07 -2.10
C ARG A 506 23.12 3.95 -1.49
N GLN A 507 24.16 4.26 -2.25
CA GLN A 507 25.32 5.03 -1.77
C GLN A 507 25.07 6.55 -1.73
N ASP A 508 24.31 7.10 -2.68
CA ASP A 508 23.91 8.51 -2.70
C ASP A 508 22.88 8.83 -1.62
N MET A 509 21.98 7.88 -1.35
CA MET A 509 21.01 7.93 -0.28
C MET A 509 21.67 7.85 1.10
N LYS A 510 22.65 6.97 1.29
CA LYS A 510 23.51 6.98 2.48
C LYS A 510 24.18 8.34 2.69
N LYS A 511 24.69 8.97 1.63
CA LYS A 511 25.27 10.32 1.67
C LYS A 511 24.22 11.44 1.88
N ARG A 512 22.97 11.22 1.52
CA ARG A 512 21.87 12.18 1.72
C ARG A 512 21.37 12.14 3.16
N LEU A 513 21.32 10.95 3.76
CA LEU A 513 21.06 10.75 5.18
C LEU A 513 22.17 11.32 6.06
N GLU A 514 23.43 11.14 5.67
CA GLU A 514 24.54 11.80 6.35
C GLU A 514 24.45 13.34 6.24
N ARG A 515 23.91 13.89 5.15
CA ARG A 515 23.73 15.34 4.98
C ARG A 515 22.57 15.93 5.78
N LEU A 516 21.40 15.29 5.78
CA LEU A 516 20.25 15.72 6.59
C LEU A 516 20.59 15.70 8.09
N ARG A 517 21.40 14.74 8.53
CA ARG A 517 21.89 14.66 9.92
C ARG A 517 22.82 15.82 10.31
N VAL A 518 23.53 16.41 9.35
CA VAL A 518 24.48 17.52 9.60
C VAL A 518 23.79 18.88 9.58
N GLU A 519 22.78 19.09 8.72
CA GLU A 519 22.07 20.37 8.62
C GLU A 519 21.18 20.68 9.83
N VAL A 520 20.65 19.66 10.51
CA VAL A 520 19.85 19.82 11.75
C VAL A 520 20.71 20.09 12.98
N HIS A 521 22.00 19.71 12.98
CA HIS A 521 22.92 19.95 14.10
C HIS A 521 23.60 21.34 14.09
N LEU A 522 23.35 22.16 13.07
CA LEU A 522 23.99 23.47 12.87
C LEU A 522 23.05 24.67 13.04
N LYS A 523 21.81 24.44 13.49
CA LYS A 523 20.87 25.47 13.94
C LYS A 523 20.52 25.19 15.38
#